data_AF-A0A2V4HN45-F1
#
_entry.id   AF-A0A2V4HN45-F1
#
_cell.length_a   1.000
_cell.length_b   1.000
_cell.length_c   1.000
_cell.angle_alpha   90.00
_cell.angle_beta   90.00
_cell.angle_gamma   90.00
#
_symmetry.space_group_name_H-M   'P 1'
#
loop_
_entity.id
_entity.type
_entity.pdbx_description
1 polymer ?
#
loop_
_entity_poly.entity_id
_entity_poly.type
_entity_poly.pdbx_seq_one_letter_code
_entity_poly.pdbx_strand_id
1 'polypeptide(L)'
;MSILSTMFSNIIAYPLVIFRFLIPAVMLFIMVFVVKHYSKRGVPDDYPTDSQKKEQFDVPDNYINQEYPHVRDNDIDYYMNKVSKDFESVKDMIEQYRYYIKQYRKYTEMLNSPSRRRRKRAREERERIFSEISRIYDQLARMKFDKLILGEDYGSGGRS
;
A
#
# COMPACT_ATOMS: atom_id res chain seq x y z
N MET A 1 53.84 45.63 32.11
CA MET A 1 52.48 45.27 32.57
C MET A 1 52.18 43.86 32.09
N SER A 2 51.66 43.01 32.97
CA SER A 2 51.41 41.59 32.69
C SER A 2 50.22 41.44 31.73
N ILE A 3 50.35 40.59 30.71
CA ILE A 3 49.28 40.29 29.75
C ILE A 3 48.02 39.81 30.48
N LEU A 4 48.17 39.10 31.61
CA LEU A 4 47.04 38.74 32.47
C LEU A 4 46.33 39.97 33.04
N SER A 5 47.06 40.99 33.53
CA SER A 5 46.45 42.20 34.10
C SER A 5 45.63 42.98 33.06
N THR A 6 46.10 43.02 31.81
CA THR A 6 45.39 43.69 30.71
C THR A 6 44.15 42.88 30.26
N MET A 7 44.22 41.54 30.29
CA MET A 7 43.07 40.68 30.01
C MET A 7 41.97 40.80 31.07
N PHE A 8 42.33 40.80 32.36
CA PHE A 8 41.35 40.99 33.44
C PHE A 8 40.72 42.38 33.44
N SER A 9 41.50 43.42 33.12
CA SER A 9 40.96 44.78 32.95
C SER A 9 39.95 44.86 31.80
N ASN A 10 40.20 44.17 30.69
CA ASN A 10 39.28 44.15 29.54
C ASN A 10 38.01 43.32 29.80
N ILE A 11 38.09 42.26 30.62
CA ILE A 11 36.92 41.47 31.07
C ILE A 11 35.96 42.34 31.89
N ILE A 12 36.47 43.23 32.74
CA ILE A 12 35.65 44.12 33.57
C ILE A 12 35.02 45.23 32.72
N ALA A 13 35.72 45.74 31.70
CA ALA A 13 35.24 46.84 30.86
C ALA A 13 34.18 46.41 29.83
N TYR A 14 34.30 45.22 29.23
CA TYR A 14 33.37 44.72 28.20
C TYR A 14 33.03 43.23 28.39
N PRO A 15 32.39 42.87 29.51
CA PRO A 15 32.15 41.48 29.88
C PRO A 15 31.31 40.73 28.83
N LEU A 16 30.27 41.37 28.30
CA LEU A 16 29.35 40.76 27.33
C LEU A 16 30.03 40.37 26.01
N VAL A 17 30.96 41.18 25.52
CA VAL A 17 31.65 40.91 24.25
C VAL A 17 32.59 39.73 24.41
N ILE A 18 33.32 39.66 25.52
CA ILE A 18 34.28 38.57 25.77
C ILE A 18 33.55 37.25 26.03
N PHE A 19 32.47 37.25 26.82
CA PHE A 19 31.68 36.03 27.05
C PHE A 19 31.05 35.48 25.76
N ARG A 20 30.65 36.35 24.83
CA ARG A 20 30.10 35.92 23.53
C ARG A 20 31.08 35.09 22.69
N PHE A 21 32.39 35.32 22.81
CA PHE A 21 33.41 34.56 22.09
C PHE A 21 34.01 33.42 22.94
N LEU A 22 34.11 33.62 24.25
CA LEU A 22 34.69 32.64 25.17
C LEU A 22 33.77 31.44 25.38
N ILE A 23 32.46 31.65 25.52
CA ILE A 23 31.49 30.57 25.76
C ILE A 23 31.48 29.55 24.60
N PRO A 24 31.38 29.96 23.32
CA PRO A 24 31.48 29.02 22.21
C PRO A 24 32.80 28.26 22.16
N ALA A 25 33.93 28.92 22.44
CA ALA A 25 35.24 28.27 22.43
C ALA A 25 35.36 27.20 23.53
N VAL A 26 34.88 27.50 24.74
CA VAL A 26 34.85 26.55 25.86
C VAL A 26 33.88 25.41 25.59
N MET A 27 32.68 25.69 25.03
CA MET A 27 31.72 24.67 24.62
C MET A 27 32.31 23.70 23.59
N LEU A 28 33.02 24.21 22.59
CA LEU A 28 33.67 23.40 21.56
C LEU A 28 34.76 22.52 22.19
N PHE A 29 35.54 23.06 23.12
CA PHE A 29 36.55 22.31 23.86
C PHE A 29 35.94 21.17 24.70
N ILE A 30 34.84 21.45 25.42
CA ILE A 30 34.10 20.44 26.19
C ILE A 30 33.53 19.37 25.25
N MET A 31 32.92 19.77 24.13
CA MET A 31 32.31 18.83 23.16
C MET A 31 33.35 17.87 22.57
N VAL A 32 34.53 18.38 22.19
CA VAL A 32 35.64 17.54 21.70
C VAL A 32 36.11 16.57 22.78
N PHE A 33 36.22 17.03 24.03
CA PHE A 33 36.63 16.18 25.14
C PHE A 33 35.60 15.08 25.45
N VAL A 34 34.31 15.43 25.44
CA VAL A 34 33.18 14.50 25.61
C VAL A 34 33.19 13.46 24.50
N VAL A 35 33.21 13.89 23.23
CA VAL A 35 33.26 12.97 22.09
C VAL A 35 34.46 12.03 22.19
N LYS A 36 35.65 12.55 22.53
CA LYS A 36 36.86 11.72 22.68
C LYS A 36 36.77 10.73 23.87
N HIS A 37 36.12 11.12 24.96
CA HIS A 37 35.94 10.25 26.14
C HIS A 37 34.91 9.15 25.87
N TYR A 38 33.80 9.47 25.20
CA TYR A 38 32.72 8.51 24.91
C TYR A 38 32.92 7.71 23.62
N SER A 39 33.71 8.20 22.65
CA SER A 39 34.02 7.50 21.39
C SER A 39 34.75 6.17 21.61
N LYS A 40 35.48 6.00 22.71
CA LYS A 40 36.14 4.73 23.05
C LYS A 40 35.18 3.60 23.43
N ARG A 41 33.87 3.85 23.53
CA ARG A 41 32.84 2.84 23.86
C ARG A 41 31.98 2.42 22.65
N GLY A 42 32.18 3.01 21.48
CA GLY A 42 31.56 2.52 20.26
C GLY A 42 32.33 1.29 19.78
N VAL A 43 31.83 0.10 20.12
CA VAL A 43 32.19 -1.11 19.39
C VAL A 43 31.75 -0.86 17.94
N PRO A 44 32.64 -0.83 16.94
CA PRO A 44 32.21 -0.81 15.55
C PRO A 44 31.32 -2.04 15.37
N ASP A 45 30.11 -1.88 14.81
CA ASP A 45 29.27 -3.03 14.50
C ASP A 45 30.12 -4.05 13.73
N ASP A 46 30.35 -5.21 14.35
CA ASP A 46 31.15 -6.28 13.75
C ASP A 46 30.56 -6.63 12.39
N TYR A 47 31.43 -7.05 11.47
CA TYR A 47 30.99 -7.50 10.15
C TYR A 47 29.89 -8.56 10.29
N PRO A 48 28.80 -8.46 9.50
CA PRO A 48 27.65 -9.34 9.65
C PRO A 48 28.07 -10.80 9.55
N THR A 49 27.59 -11.61 10.50
CA THR A 49 27.93 -13.04 10.58
C THR A 49 27.37 -13.78 9.36
N ASP A 50 28.02 -14.88 8.97
CA ASP A 50 27.56 -15.68 7.82
C ASP A 50 26.16 -16.30 8.01
N SER A 51 25.67 -16.37 9.25
CA SER A 51 24.28 -16.70 9.58
C SER A 51 23.31 -15.56 9.24
N GLN A 52 23.67 -14.30 9.48
CA GLN A 52 22.87 -13.13 9.14
C GLN A 52 22.80 -12.89 7.62
N LYS A 53 23.87 -13.23 6.89
CA LYS A 53 23.85 -13.18 5.41
C LYS A 53 22.96 -14.24 4.77
N LYS A 54 22.68 -15.33 5.49
CA LYS A 54 21.80 -16.43 5.06
C LYS A 54 20.37 -16.26 5.55
N GLU A 55 20.10 -15.25 6.36
CA GLU A 55 18.76 -14.90 6.77
C GLU A 55 18.00 -14.46 5.52
N GLN A 56 17.12 -15.32 5.02
CA GLN A 56 16.19 -14.96 3.96
C GLN A 56 15.29 -13.88 4.57
N PHE A 57 15.50 -12.64 4.16
CA PHE A 57 14.54 -11.58 4.41
C PHE A 57 13.21 -12.08 3.85
N ASP A 58 12.24 -12.27 4.73
CA ASP A 58 10.87 -12.62 4.36
C ASP A 58 10.27 -11.37 3.72
N VAL A 59 10.57 -11.19 2.43
CA VAL A 59 10.11 -10.05 1.67
C VAL A 59 8.60 -10.16 1.65
N PRO A 60 7.85 -9.18 2.19
CA PRO A 60 6.40 -9.25 2.22
C PRO A 60 5.90 -9.47 0.79
N ASP A 61 4.97 -10.41 0.65
CA ASP A 61 4.35 -10.82 -0.60
C ASP A 61 3.40 -9.71 -1.10
N ASN A 62 3.99 -8.56 -1.37
CA ASN A 62 3.33 -7.32 -1.74
C ASN A 62 3.17 -7.28 -3.26
N TYR A 63 2.04 -6.71 -3.71
CA TYR A 63 1.70 -6.49 -5.13
C TYR A 63 2.89 -5.94 -5.95
N ILE A 64 3.67 -5.02 -5.36
CA ILE A 64 4.85 -4.44 -6.01
C ILE A 64 5.91 -5.49 -6.32
N ASN A 65 6.22 -6.41 -5.40
CA ASN A 65 7.28 -7.40 -5.62
C ASN A 65 6.89 -8.47 -6.65
N GLN A 66 5.60 -8.78 -6.76
CA GLN A 66 5.09 -9.71 -7.76
C GLN A 66 5.01 -9.07 -9.15
N GLU A 67 4.58 -7.80 -9.25
CA GLU A 67 4.39 -7.12 -10.54
C GLU A 67 5.68 -6.44 -11.06
N TYR A 68 6.58 -5.99 -10.19
CA TYR A 68 7.83 -5.31 -10.56
C TYR A 68 8.73 -6.07 -11.55
N PRO A 69 8.98 -7.39 -11.43
CA PRO A 69 9.77 -8.11 -12.43
C PRO A 69 9.09 -8.11 -13.81
N HIS A 70 7.76 -8.22 -13.88
CA HIS A 70 7.02 -8.20 -15.14
C HIS A 70 7.00 -6.81 -15.79
N VAL A 71 6.94 -5.73 -14.99
CA VAL A 71 7.10 -4.35 -15.48
C VAL A 71 8.51 -4.10 -15.99
N ARG A 72 9.53 -4.53 -15.24
CA ARG A 72 10.95 -4.31 -15.60
C ARG A 72 11.32 -5.02 -16.90
N ASP A 73 10.83 -6.24 -17.08
CA ASP A 73 11.19 -7.08 -18.22
C ASP A 73 10.26 -6.87 -19.44
N ASN A 74 9.34 -5.89 -19.38
CA ASN A 74 8.31 -5.61 -20.40
C ASN A 74 7.55 -6.88 -20.83
N ASP A 75 7.12 -7.67 -19.84
CA ASP A 75 6.41 -8.93 -20.04
C ASP A 75 4.94 -8.68 -20.44
N ILE A 76 4.75 -8.24 -21.69
CA ILE A 76 3.44 -7.94 -22.27
C ILE A 76 2.54 -9.18 -22.24
N ASP A 77 3.11 -10.37 -22.43
CA ASP A 77 2.36 -11.62 -22.46
C ASP A 77 1.73 -11.93 -21.09
N TYR A 78 2.43 -11.66 -19.98
CA TYR A 78 1.85 -11.76 -18.64
C TYR A 78 0.61 -10.88 -18.48
N TYR A 79 0.68 -9.62 -18.87
CA TYR A 79 -0.45 -8.69 -18.80
C TYR A 79 -1.60 -9.09 -19.73
N MET A 80 -1.30 -9.48 -20.96
CA MET A 80 -2.30 -9.94 -21.93
C MET A 80 -3.00 -11.21 -21.47
N ASN A 81 -2.28 -12.13 -20.83
CA ASN A 81 -2.86 -13.35 -20.26
C ASN A 81 -3.77 -13.05 -19.07
N LYS A 82 -3.38 -12.12 -18.19
CA LYS A 82 -4.20 -11.68 -17.05
C LYS A 82 -5.50 -11.04 -17.51
N VAL A 83 -5.40 -10.09 -18.45
CA VAL A 83 -6.56 -9.43 -19.07
C VAL A 83 -7.47 -10.44 -19.77
N SER A 84 -6.90 -11.40 -20.51
CA SER A 84 -7.68 -12.44 -21.20
C SER A 84 -8.47 -13.32 -20.23
N LYS A 85 -7.88 -13.72 -19.11
CA LYS A 85 -8.56 -14.47 -18.05
C LYS A 85 -9.70 -13.67 -17.42
N ASP A 86 -9.49 -12.38 -17.18
CA ASP A 86 -10.53 -11.49 -16.65
C ASP A 86 -11.70 -11.36 -17.63
N PHE A 87 -11.42 -11.23 -18.94
CA PHE A 87 -12.46 -11.19 -19.97
C PHE A 87 -13.24 -12.50 -20.06
N GLU A 88 -12.57 -13.64 -19.98
CA GLU A 88 -13.20 -14.95 -20.00
C GLU A 88 -14.13 -15.12 -18.79
N SER A 89 -13.66 -14.74 -17.59
CA SER A 89 -14.48 -14.74 -16.38
C SER A 89 -15.74 -13.87 -16.51
N VAL A 90 -15.61 -12.65 -17.04
CA VAL A 90 -16.75 -11.75 -17.28
C VAL A 90 -17.72 -12.35 -18.29
N LYS A 91 -17.20 -12.95 -19.37
CA LYS A 91 -18.03 -13.61 -20.38
C LYS A 91 -18.85 -14.76 -19.78
N ASP A 92 -18.24 -15.60 -18.97
CA ASP A 92 -18.92 -16.69 -18.27
C ASP A 92 -20.02 -16.19 -17.35
N MET A 93 -19.78 -15.10 -16.61
CA MET A 93 -20.79 -14.45 -15.78
C MET A 93 -21.98 -13.93 -16.60
N ILE A 94 -21.73 -13.34 -17.77
CA ILE A 94 -22.79 -12.87 -18.67
C ILE A 94 -23.61 -14.05 -19.22
N GLU A 95 -22.96 -15.16 -19.56
CA GLU A 95 -23.65 -16.36 -20.02
C GLU A 95 -24.53 -16.97 -18.92
N GLN A 96 -24.02 -17.07 -17.69
CA GLN A 96 -24.79 -17.49 -16.53
C GLN A 96 -25.98 -16.56 -16.25
N TYR A 97 -25.77 -15.24 -16.34
CA TYR A 97 -26.83 -14.25 -16.19
C TYR A 97 -27.95 -14.46 -17.22
N ARG A 98 -27.60 -14.64 -18.50
CA ARG A 98 -28.57 -14.93 -19.57
C ARG A 98 -29.34 -16.22 -19.32
N TYR A 99 -28.65 -17.27 -18.85
CA TYR A 99 -29.28 -18.53 -18.48
C TYR A 99 -30.32 -18.33 -17.37
N TYR A 100 -29.97 -17.64 -16.28
CA TYR A 100 -30.87 -17.42 -15.17
C TYR A 100 -32.06 -16.53 -15.54
N ILE A 101 -31.87 -15.51 -16.39
CA ILE A 101 -32.97 -14.70 -16.93
C ILE A 101 -33.98 -15.58 -17.70
N LYS A 102 -33.50 -16.54 -18.51
CA LYS A 102 -34.37 -17.48 -19.22
C LYS A 102 -35.14 -18.38 -18.26
N GLN A 103 -34.49 -18.89 -17.21
CA GLN A 103 -35.18 -19.68 -16.18
C GLN A 103 -36.20 -18.84 -15.40
N TYR A 104 -35.85 -17.61 -15.06
CA TYR A 104 -36.75 -16.69 -14.35
C TYR A 104 -38.05 -16.46 -15.13
N ARG A 105 -37.95 -16.24 -16.45
CA ARG A 105 -39.13 -16.12 -17.34
C ARG A 105 -39.97 -17.38 -17.33
N LYS A 106 -39.35 -18.56 -17.50
CA LYS A 106 -40.01 -19.87 -17.45
C LYS A 106 -40.80 -20.06 -16.15
N TYR A 107 -40.19 -19.76 -15.00
CA TYR A 107 -40.87 -19.92 -13.71
C TYR A 107 -41.93 -18.84 -13.47
N THR A 108 -41.76 -17.65 -14.03
CA THR A 108 -42.80 -16.61 -14.03
C THR A 108 -44.05 -17.07 -14.78
N GLU A 109 -43.90 -17.68 -15.95
CA GLU A 109 -45.01 -18.28 -16.68
C GLU A 109 -45.67 -19.42 -15.90
N MET A 110 -44.86 -20.25 -15.22
CA MET A 110 -45.36 -21.38 -14.42
C MET A 110 -46.16 -20.95 -13.17
N LEU A 111 -46.05 -19.69 -12.74
CA LEU A 111 -46.92 -19.14 -11.68
C LEU A 111 -48.38 -19.04 -12.10
N ASN A 112 -48.67 -18.97 -13.41
CA ASN A 112 -50.04 -18.94 -13.93
C ASN A 112 -50.63 -20.35 -14.11
N SER A 113 -49.90 -21.41 -13.75
CA SER A 113 -50.38 -22.79 -13.86
C SER A 113 -51.64 -23.02 -13.00
N PRO A 114 -52.63 -23.80 -13.47
CA PRO A 114 -53.82 -24.15 -12.68
C PRO A 114 -53.47 -25.00 -11.44
N SER A 115 -52.35 -25.74 -11.47
CA SER A 115 -51.91 -26.58 -10.35
C SER A 115 -51.28 -25.77 -9.21
N ARG A 116 -51.92 -25.78 -8.03
CA ARG A 116 -51.41 -25.13 -6.81
C ARG A 116 -49.99 -25.59 -6.43
N ARG A 117 -49.70 -26.88 -6.57
CA ARG A 117 -48.37 -27.45 -6.27
C ARG A 117 -47.29 -26.91 -7.22
N ARG A 118 -47.60 -26.80 -8.52
CA ARG A 118 -46.66 -26.23 -9.50
C ARG A 118 -46.43 -24.75 -9.24
N ARG A 119 -47.47 -23.97 -8.92
CA ARG A 119 -47.33 -22.55 -8.56
C ARG A 119 -46.43 -22.34 -7.34
N LYS A 120 -46.59 -23.16 -6.30
CA LYS A 120 -45.73 -23.07 -5.10
C LYS A 120 -44.26 -23.30 -5.44
N ARG A 121 -43.96 -24.41 -6.12
CA ARG A 121 -42.59 -24.70 -6.59
C ARG A 121 -42.03 -23.62 -7.51
N ALA A 122 -42.86 -23.10 -8.42
CA ALA A 122 -42.45 -22.03 -9.32
C ALA A 122 -42.05 -20.76 -8.56
N ARG A 123 -42.76 -20.42 -7.48
CA ARG A 123 -42.44 -19.26 -6.64
C ARG A 123 -41.11 -19.44 -5.92
N GLU A 124 -40.88 -20.61 -5.33
CA GLU A 124 -39.64 -20.97 -4.63
C GLU A 124 -38.43 -20.91 -5.59
N GLU A 125 -38.54 -21.54 -6.77
CA GLU A 125 -37.47 -21.50 -7.77
C GLU A 125 -37.25 -20.11 -8.35
N ARG A 126 -38.32 -19.33 -8.59
CA ARG A 126 -38.20 -17.96 -9.08
C ARG A 126 -37.41 -17.09 -8.10
N GLU A 127 -37.69 -17.22 -6.81
CA GLU A 127 -36.99 -16.48 -5.76
C GLU A 127 -35.50 -16.86 -5.71
N ARG A 128 -35.20 -18.16 -5.74
CA ARG A 128 -33.83 -18.67 -5.81
C ARG A 128 -33.07 -18.11 -7.00
N ILE A 129 -33.69 -18.16 -8.18
CA ILE A 129 -33.09 -17.64 -9.42
C ILE A 129 -32.91 -16.13 -9.36
N PHE A 130 -33.86 -15.39 -8.78
CA PHE A 130 -33.71 -13.96 -8.59
C PHE A 130 -32.50 -13.62 -7.73
N SER A 131 -32.29 -14.36 -6.63
CA SER A 131 -31.08 -14.21 -5.80
C SER A 131 -29.79 -14.45 -6.58
N GLU A 132 -29.75 -15.45 -7.46
CA GLU A 132 -28.59 -15.71 -8.32
C GLU A 132 -28.34 -14.58 -9.34
N ILE A 133 -29.41 -14.05 -9.95
CA ILE A 133 -29.34 -12.89 -10.85
C ILE A 133 -28.78 -11.67 -10.11
N SER A 134 -29.28 -11.39 -8.91
CA SER A 134 -28.81 -10.27 -8.08
C SER A 134 -27.35 -10.44 -7.69
N ARG A 135 -26.91 -11.66 -7.35
CA ARG A 135 -25.50 -11.94 -7.04
C ARG A 135 -24.59 -11.64 -8.23
N ILE A 136 -24.95 -12.11 -9.42
CA ILE A 136 -24.14 -11.87 -10.63
C ILE A 136 -24.12 -10.37 -10.96
N TYR A 137 -25.25 -9.67 -10.81
CA TYR A 137 -25.31 -8.23 -11.02
C TYR A 137 -24.39 -7.47 -10.06
N ASP A 138 -24.38 -7.81 -8.77
CA ASP A 138 -23.50 -7.19 -7.77
C ASP A 138 -22.02 -7.47 -8.07
N GLN A 139 -21.69 -8.70 -8.49
CA GLN A 139 -20.33 -9.05 -8.91
C GLN A 139 -19.86 -8.21 -10.11
N LEU A 140 -20.70 -8.09 -11.14
CA LEU A 140 -20.40 -7.25 -12.31
C LEU A 140 -20.28 -5.76 -11.95
N ALA A 141 -21.11 -5.28 -11.01
CA ALA A 141 -21.05 -3.91 -10.53
C ALA A 141 -19.72 -3.62 -9.80
N ARG A 142 -19.29 -4.51 -8.90
CA ARG A 142 -18.00 -4.40 -8.19
C ARG A 142 -16.82 -4.34 -9.16
N MET A 143 -16.80 -5.23 -10.16
CA MET A 143 -15.75 -5.22 -11.19
C MET A 143 -15.68 -3.91 -11.99
N LYS A 144 -16.82 -3.26 -12.21
CA LYS A 144 -16.87 -1.94 -12.85
C LYS A 144 -16.31 -0.84 -11.95
N PHE A 145 -16.63 -0.87 -10.66
CA PHE A 145 -16.16 0.13 -9.69
C PHE A 145 -14.66 -0.01 -9.39
N ASP A 146 -14.13 -1.22 -9.26
CA ASP A 146 -12.68 -1.44 -9.06
C ASP A 146 -11.86 -0.83 -10.20
N LYS A 147 -12.35 -0.91 -11.45
CA LYS A 147 -11.70 -0.27 -12.60
C LYS A 147 -11.79 1.25 -12.59
N LEU A 148 -12.86 1.82 -12.04
CA LEU A 148 -13.06 3.27 -11.95
C LEU A 148 -12.13 3.89 -10.89
N ILE A 149 -11.98 3.23 -9.75
CA ILE A 149 -11.07 3.64 -8.67
C ILE A 149 -9.61 3.57 -9.14
N LEU A 150 -9.23 2.47 -9.81
CA LEU A 150 -7.89 2.36 -10.42
C LEU A 150 -7.67 3.45 -11.48
N GLY A 151 -8.66 3.77 -12.31
CA GLY A 151 -8.55 4.83 -13.32
C GLY A 151 -8.41 6.24 -12.77
N GLU A 152 -9.01 6.54 -11.61
CA GLU A 152 -8.85 7.83 -10.93
C GLU A 152 -7.48 7.97 -10.26
N ASP A 153 -6.95 6.91 -9.63
CA ASP A 153 -5.63 6.92 -8.98
C ASP A 153 -4.47 7.12 -9.96
N TYR A 154 -4.60 6.67 -11.22
CA TYR A 154 -3.60 6.97 -12.27
C TYR A 154 -3.81 8.33 -12.95
N GLY A 155 -4.97 8.97 -12.75
CA GLY A 155 -5.37 10.22 -13.42
C GLY A 155 -5.19 11.50 -12.59
N SER A 156 -5.00 11.42 -11.27
CA SER A 156 -4.95 12.60 -10.39
C SER A 156 -3.54 13.05 -9.98
N GLY A 157 -2.47 12.56 -10.62
CA GLY A 157 -1.10 13.05 -10.43
C GLY A 157 -0.77 14.38 -11.15
N GLY A 158 -1.79 15.08 -11.67
CA GLY A 158 -1.63 16.30 -12.45
C GLY A 158 -1.84 17.59 -11.64
N ARG A 159 -0.72 18.19 -11.24
CA ARG A 159 -0.53 19.59 -10.79
C ARG A 159 -0.97 19.96 -9.37
N SER A 160 0.02 20.04 -8.49
CA SER A 160 0.18 21.14 -7.53
C SER A 160 1.54 21.77 -7.76
#